data_AF-A0A0B6Y186-F1
#
_entry.id   AF-A0A0B6Y186-F1
#
_cell.length_a   1.000
_cell.length_b   1.000
_cell.length_c   1.000
_cell.angle_alpha   90.00
_cell.angle_beta   90.00
_cell.angle_gamma   90.00
#
_symmetry.space_group_name_H-M   'P 1'
#
loop_
_entity.id
_entity.type
_entity.pdbx_description
1 polymer ?
#
loop_
_entity_poly.entity_id
_entity_poly.type
_entity_poly.pdbx_seq_one_letter_code
_entity_poly.pdbx_strand_id
1 'polypeptide(L)'
;SSDLVVRQSLEYLTPAMPSRMEDGNGMLTHWTKKIIVEEGHSVGQLVHILQLVVRHYKVYYPVRHSLLQHMVSSLQRLGFSLSASLEHRKLAVDLADIIIKWELMRIKEEQEGNGEPQ
;
A
#
# COMPACT_ATOMS: atom_id res chain seq x y z
N SER A 1 -25.62 7.60 -5.67
CA SER A 1 -25.43 8.20 -4.33
C SER A 1 -24.72 7.29 -3.32
N SER A 2 -24.49 6.01 -3.63
CA SER A 2 -23.89 5.03 -2.70
C SER A 2 -22.35 5.04 -2.68
N ASP A 3 -21.69 5.44 -3.78
CA ASP A 3 -20.21 5.48 -3.84
C ASP A 3 -19.59 6.59 -3.00
N LEU A 4 -20.33 7.67 -2.74
CA LEU A 4 -19.91 8.76 -1.86
C LEU A 4 -19.91 8.33 -0.39
N VAL A 5 -20.88 7.50 0.02
CA VAL A 5 -20.96 6.97 1.38
C VAL A 5 -19.81 5.99 1.65
N VAL A 6 -19.45 5.16 0.67
CA VAL A 6 -18.30 4.24 0.79
C VAL A 6 -16.98 5.01 0.84
N ARG A 7 -16.82 6.04 0.00
CA ARG A 7 -15.65 6.95 0.01
C ARG A 7 -15.51 7.70 1.34
N GLN A 8 -16.58 8.29 1.84
CA GLN A 8 -16.57 8.98 3.13
C GLN A 8 -16.34 8.00 4.29
N SER A 9 -16.95 6.81 4.27
CA SER A 9 -16.73 5.80 5.31
C SER A 9 -15.27 5.31 5.38
N LEU A 10 -14.59 5.17 4.23
CA LEU A 10 -13.16 4.79 4.16
C LEU A 10 -12.22 5.92 4.61
N GLU A 11 -12.57 7.17 4.34
CA GLU A 11 -11.79 8.35 4.75
C GLU A 11 -11.80 8.55 6.27
N TYR A 12 -12.91 8.21 6.94
CA TYR A 12 -13.02 8.23 8.41
C TYR A 12 -12.37 7.02 9.10
N LEU A 13 -12.28 5.86 8.43
CA LEU A 13 -11.73 4.64 9.04
C LEU A 13 -10.21 4.62 9.11
N THR A 14 -9.51 5.31 8.22
CA THR A 14 -8.04 5.18 8.13
C THR A 14 -7.25 5.86 9.29
N PRO A 15 -7.63 7.03 9.83
CA PRO A 15 -6.90 7.62 10.95
C PRO A 15 -7.23 7.02 12.34
N ALA A 16 -8.32 6.26 12.50
CA ALA A 16 -8.72 5.68 13.79
C ALA A 16 -8.10 4.30 14.09
N MET A 17 -7.36 3.73 13.14
CA MET A 17 -6.98 2.32 13.12
C MET A 17 -5.83 1.88 14.03
N PRO A 18 -4.80 2.69 14.36
CA PRO A 18 -3.69 2.17 15.19
C PRO A 18 -4.06 1.97 16.66
N SER A 19 -5.04 2.71 17.17
CA SER A 19 -5.28 2.83 18.61
C SER A 19 -6.41 1.96 19.17
N ARG A 20 -7.10 1.16 18.33
CA ARG A 20 -8.37 0.53 18.76
C ARG A 20 -8.58 -0.97 18.55
N MET A 21 -7.77 -1.75 17.83
CA MET A 21 -8.13 -3.15 17.60
C MET A 21 -6.96 -4.13 17.62
N GLU A 22 -7.16 -5.17 18.42
CA GLU A 22 -6.31 -6.35 18.69
C GLU A 22 -6.13 -7.29 17.46
N ASP A 23 -6.70 -6.93 16.30
CA ASP A 23 -6.77 -7.77 15.08
C ASP A 23 -6.29 -7.06 13.80
N GLY A 24 -5.18 -6.32 13.89
CA GLY A 24 -4.54 -5.66 12.73
C GLY A 24 -4.10 -6.65 11.63
N ASN A 25 -3.75 -7.88 12.01
CA ASN A 25 -3.30 -8.93 11.07
C ASN A 25 -4.45 -9.52 10.24
N GLY A 26 -5.66 -9.67 10.81
CA GLY A 26 -6.85 -10.12 10.07
C GLY A 26 -7.26 -9.14 8.99
N MET A 27 -7.17 -7.84 9.26
CA MET A 27 -7.45 -6.80 8.29
C MET A 27 -6.36 -6.67 7.21
N LEU A 28 -5.07 -6.76 7.55
CA LEU A 28 -3.99 -6.79 6.55
C LEU A 28 -4.14 -7.99 5.58
N THR A 29 -4.58 -9.13 6.10
CA THR A 29 -4.92 -10.32 5.29
C THR A 29 -6.13 -10.06 4.40
N HIS A 30 -7.17 -9.41 4.92
CA HIS A 30 -8.34 -9.00 4.13
C HIS A 30 -7.96 -8.02 3.00
N TRP A 31 -7.09 -7.04 3.27
CA TRP A 31 -6.61 -6.08 2.27
C TRP A 31 -5.68 -6.70 1.22
N THR A 32 -4.84 -7.66 1.62
CA THR A 32 -4.04 -8.46 0.68
C THR A 32 -4.95 -9.27 -0.25
N LYS A 33 -5.98 -9.93 0.30
CA LYS A 33 -7.02 -10.61 -0.49
C LYS A 33 -7.76 -9.64 -1.40
N LYS A 34 -8.06 -8.43 -0.94
CA LYS A 34 -8.72 -7.40 -1.74
C LYS A 34 -7.88 -6.95 -2.93
N ILE A 35 -6.58 -6.75 -2.77
CA ILE A 35 -5.66 -6.40 -3.88
C ILE A 35 -5.59 -7.54 -4.90
N ILE A 36 -5.47 -8.79 -4.44
CA ILE A 36 -5.46 -9.99 -5.29
C ILE A 36 -6.78 -10.13 -6.07
N VAL A 37 -7.92 -9.87 -5.42
CA VAL A 37 -9.26 -10.00 -6.03
C VAL A 37 -9.59 -8.82 -6.95
N GLU A 38 -9.12 -7.59 -6.66
CA GLU A 38 -9.55 -6.36 -7.34
C GLU A 38 -8.64 -5.89 -8.49
N GLU A 39 -7.51 -6.56 -8.80
CA GLU A 39 -6.66 -6.19 -9.96
C GLU A 39 -7.43 -6.09 -11.30
N GLY A 40 -8.63 -6.68 -11.40
CA GLY A 40 -9.42 -6.78 -12.64
C GLY A 40 -10.56 -5.77 -12.87
N HIS A 41 -11.02 -4.99 -11.88
CA HIS A 41 -12.36 -4.35 -12.01
C HIS A 41 -12.36 -2.86 -12.38
N SER A 42 -11.41 -2.03 -11.91
CA SER A 42 -11.24 -0.64 -12.40
C SER A 42 -9.89 -0.01 -12.03
N VAL A 43 -9.35 0.87 -12.90
CA VAL A 43 -8.12 1.65 -12.63
C VAL A 43 -8.31 2.60 -11.44
N GLY A 44 -9.50 3.17 -11.27
CA GLY A 44 -9.78 4.13 -10.20
C GLY A 44 -9.70 3.51 -8.80
N GLN A 45 -10.19 2.28 -8.62
CA GLN A 45 -10.06 1.55 -7.35
C GLN A 45 -8.59 1.23 -7.05
N LEU A 46 -7.85 0.77 -8.06
CA LEU A 46 -6.41 0.51 -7.94
C LEU A 46 -5.65 1.76 -7.46
N VAL A 47 -5.88 2.91 -8.10
CA VAL A 47 -5.28 4.19 -7.72
C VAL A 47 -5.60 4.56 -6.27
N HIS A 48 -6.85 4.41 -5.85
CA HIS A 48 -7.25 4.72 -4.48
C HIS A 48 -6.56 3.83 -3.44
N ILE A 49 -6.45 2.53 -3.70
CA ILE A 49 -5.74 1.59 -2.81
C ILE A 49 -4.25 1.93 -2.73
N LEU A 50 -3.62 2.23 -3.86
CA LEU A 50 -2.20 2.58 -3.90
C LEU A 50 -1.93 3.88 -3.13
N GLN A 51 -2.83 4.87 -3.17
CA GLN A 51 -2.73 6.08 -2.34
C GLN A 51 -2.79 5.77 -0.84
N LEU A 52 -3.62 4.82 -0.41
CA LEU A 52 -3.68 4.38 0.99
C LEU A 52 -2.37 3.71 1.42
N VAL A 53 -1.81 2.85 0.58
CA VAL A 53 -0.51 2.22 0.83
C VAL A 53 0.59 3.27 0.96
N VAL A 54 0.62 4.26 0.05
CA VAL A 54 1.59 5.37 0.11
C VAL A 54 1.46 6.15 1.42
N ARG A 55 0.23 6.53 1.79
CA ARG A 55 -0.04 7.33 2.98
C ARG A 55 0.28 6.59 4.28
N HIS A 56 0.12 5.26 4.31
CA HIS A 56 0.23 4.43 5.52
C HIS A 56 1.30 3.34 5.40
N TYR A 57 2.39 3.61 4.67
CA TYR A 57 3.39 2.60 4.30
C TYR A 57 3.97 1.80 5.48
N LYS A 58 4.11 2.39 6.67
CA LYS A 58 4.59 1.68 7.87
C LYS A 58 3.64 0.58 8.33
N VAL A 59 2.32 0.81 8.23
CA VAL A 59 1.29 -0.17 8.62
C VAL A 59 1.29 -1.36 7.69
N TYR A 60 1.57 -1.14 6.40
CA TYR A 60 1.63 -2.19 5.39
C TYR A 60 2.99 -2.91 5.32
N TYR A 61 4.01 -2.43 6.03
CA TYR A 61 5.35 -3.01 6.02
C TYR A 61 5.41 -4.52 6.41
N PRO A 62 4.65 -5.02 7.41
CA PRO A 62 4.66 -6.44 7.75
C PRO A 62 4.20 -7.36 6.61
N VAL A 63 3.32 -6.86 5.72
CA VAL A 63 2.81 -7.59 4.55
C VAL A 63 3.49 -7.16 3.24
N ARG A 64 4.61 -6.44 3.31
CA ARG A 64 5.31 -5.91 2.12
C ARG A 64 5.57 -6.97 1.05
N HIS A 65 5.94 -8.19 1.44
CA HIS A 65 6.32 -9.24 0.50
C HIS A 65 5.19 -9.63 -0.46
N SER A 66 3.94 -9.71 0.03
CA SER A 66 2.79 -9.97 -0.83
C SER A 66 2.41 -8.75 -1.67
N LEU A 67 2.61 -7.53 -1.14
CA LEU A 67 2.26 -6.29 -1.83
C LEU A 67 3.25 -5.88 -2.91
N LEU A 68 4.53 -6.19 -2.74
CA LEU A 68 5.61 -5.72 -3.62
C LEU A 68 5.38 -6.10 -5.09
N GLN A 69 4.95 -7.34 -5.36
CA GLN A 69 4.68 -7.78 -6.74
C GLN A 69 3.59 -6.92 -7.39
N HIS A 70 2.49 -6.67 -6.69
CA HIS A 70 1.39 -5.83 -7.19
C HIS A 70 1.78 -4.37 -7.33
N MET A 71 2.57 -3.84 -6.40
CA MET A 71 3.05 -2.46 -6.45
C MET A 71 3.98 -2.24 -7.65
N VAL A 72 4.87 -3.18 -7.95
CA VAL A 72 5.76 -3.10 -9.12
C VAL A 72 4.95 -3.15 -10.42
N SER A 73 4.01 -4.09 -10.56
CA SER A 73 3.12 -4.16 -11.71
C SER A 73 2.29 -2.88 -11.89
N SER A 74 1.78 -2.34 -10.79
CA SER A 74 0.99 -1.09 -10.79
C SER A 74 1.85 0.12 -11.15
N LEU A 75 3.07 0.21 -10.62
CA LEU A 75 4.03 1.25 -10.96
C LEU A 75 4.32 1.23 -12.46
N GLN A 76 4.54 0.06 -13.05
CA GLN A 76 4.77 -0.05 -14.49
C GLN A 76 3.57 0.44 -15.30
N ARG A 77 2.38 -0.01 -14.91
CA ARG A 77 1.10 0.33 -15.57
C ARG A 77 0.78 1.83 -15.46
N LEU A 78 1.01 2.45 -14.31
CA LEU A 78 0.70 3.86 -14.06
C LEU A 78 1.80 4.82 -14.52
N GLY A 79 3.06 4.39 -14.47
CA GLY A 79 4.23 5.22 -14.77
C GLY A 79 4.62 5.22 -16.25
N PHE A 80 4.48 4.10 -16.96
CA PHE A 80 4.96 3.94 -18.33
C PHE A 80 3.87 3.80 -19.39
N SER A 81 2.58 3.76 -19.00
CA SER A 81 1.50 3.79 -19.99
C SER A 81 1.51 5.12 -20.76
N LEU A 82 1.42 5.04 -22.08
CA LEU A 82 1.35 6.22 -22.97
C LEU A 82 0.13 7.09 -22.67
N SER A 83 -0.95 6.51 -22.15
CA SER A 83 -2.17 7.20 -21.75
C SER A 83 -2.20 7.60 -20.27
N ALA A 84 -1.09 7.41 -19.53
CA ALA A 84 -1.04 7.77 -18.11
C ALA A 84 -1.13 9.29 -17.92
N SER A 85 -2.08 9.71 -17.06
CA SER A 85 -2.18 11.09 -16.60
C SER A 85 -0.98 11.48 -15.73
N LEU A 86 -0.77 12.79 -15.56
CA LEU A 86 0.28 13.30 -14.67
C LEU A 86 0.10 12.81 -13.22
N GLU A 87 -1.15 12.68 -12.76
CA GLU A 87 -1.45 12.16 -11.42
C GLU A 87 -1.05 10.69 -11.26
N HIS A 88 -1.31 9.85 -12.27
CA HIS A 88 -0.86 8.45 -12.26
C HIS A 88 0.66 8.34 -12.24
N ARG A 89 1.36 9.21 -13.00
CA ARG A 89 2.83 9.24 -12.98
C ARG A 89 3.39 9.69 -11.64
N LYS A 90 2.77 10.69 -10.99
CA LYS A 90 3.13 11.08 -9.62
C LYS A 90 2.96 9.93 -8.63
N LEU A 91 1.81 9.26 -8.69
CA LEU A 91 1.56 8.10 -7.82
C LEU A 91 2.55 6.96 -8.08
N ALA A 92 2.97 6.72 -9.32
CA ALA A 92 4.00 5.74 -9.63
C ALA A 92 5.35 6.09 -8.99
N VAL A 93 5.72 7.38 -8.95
CA VAL A 93 6.93 7.86 -8.25
C VAL A 93 6.80 7.67 -6.74
N ASP A 94 5.65 8.02 -6.16
CA ASP A 94 5.40 7.83 -4.72
C ASP A 94 5.46 6.34 -4.33
N LEU A 95 4.96 5.46 -5.19
CA LEU A 95 5.08 4.00 -4.98
C LEU A 95 6.53 3.53 -5.02
N ALA A 96 7.34 4.05 -5.94
CA ALA A 96 8.77 3.74 -5.99
C ALA A 96 9.47 4.15 -4.68
N ASP A 97 9.17 5.35 -4.17
CA ASP A 97 9.70 5.85 -2.90
C ASP A 97 9.32 4.94 -1.72
N ILE A 98 8.08 4.45 -1.67
CA ILE A 98 7.67 3.49 -0.62
C ILE A 98 8.40 2.16 -0.72
N ILE A 99 8.57 1.62 -1.92
CA ILE A 99 9.31 0.36 -2.12
C ILE A 99 10.75 0.52 -1.60
N ILE A 100 11.40 1.64 -1.92
CA ILE A 100 12.74 1.96 -1.43
C ILE A 100 12.75 2.12 0.09
N LYS A 101 11.79 2.85 0.67
CA LYS A 101 11.67 3.01 2.13
C LYS A 101 11.50 1.67 2.84
N TRP A 102 10.71 0.76 2.29
CA TRP A 102 10.57 -0.59 2.84
C TRP A 102 11.90 -1.35 2.80
N GLU A 103 12.64 -1.24 1.71
CA GLU A 103 13.94 -1.88 1.62
C GLU A 103 14.95 -1.30 2.61
N LEU A 104 14.98 0.03 2.79
CA LEU A 104 15.83 0.68 3.79
C LEU A 104 15.47 0.27 5.22
N MET A 105 14.17 0.14 5.54
CA MET A 105 13.74 -0.37 6.84
C MET A 105 14.18 -1.82 7.05
N ARG A 106 14.10 -2.67 6.01
CA ARG A 106 14.55 -4.06 6.07
C ARG A 106 16.05 -4.15 6.38
N ILE A 107 16.87 -3.38 5.69
CA ILE A 107 18.32 -3.32 5.92
C ILE A 107 18.62 -2.86 7.34
N LYS A 108 17.89 -1.84 7.83
CA LYS A 108 18.05 -1.35 9.20
C LYS A 108 17.71 -2.42 10.24
N GLU A 109 16.60 -3.15 10.06
CA GLU A 109 16.19 -4.25 10.94
C GLU A 109 17.26 -5.37 10.99
N GLU A 110 17.88 -5.70 9.85
CA GLU A 110 18.97 -6.68 9.79
C GLU A 110 20.24 -6.22 10.52
N GLN A 111 20.58 -4.93 10.43
CA GLN A 111 21.73 -4.35 11.13
C GLN A 111 21.53 -4.32 12.65
N GLU A 112 20.32 -3.99 13.10
CA GLU A 112 19.95 -3.99 14.52
C GLU A 112 19.90 -5.43 15.08
N GLY A 113 19.40 -6.41 14.31
CA GLY A 113 19.37 -7.82 14.70
C GLY A 113 20.75 -8.50 14.73
N ASN A 114 21.72 -8.05 13.94
CA ASN A 114 23.09 -8.55 13.95
C ASN A 114 23.99 -7.92 15.04
N GLY A 115 23.47 -6.95 15.80
CA GLY A 115 24.22 -6.19 16.81
C GLY A 115 24.12 -6.73 18.24
N GLU A 116 23.28 -7.74 18.52
CA GLU A 116 23.20 -8.36 19.85
C GLU A 116 24.28 -9.44 20.02
N PRO A 117 25.22 -9.30 20.98
CA PRO A 117 26.13 -10.38 21.32
C PRO A 117 25.34 -11.50 22.03
N GLN A 118 25.46 -12.72 21.53
CA GLN A 118 25.06 -13.96 22.24
C GLN A 118 25.82 -14.12 23.55
#